data_AF-A0A7C6YP77-F1
#
_entry.id   AF-A0A7C6YP77-F1
#
_cell.length_a   1.000
_cell.length_b   1.000
_cell.length_c   1.000
_cell.angle_alpha   90.00
_cell.angle_beta   90.00
_cell.angle_gamma   90.00
#
_symmetry.space_group_name_H-M   'P 1'
#
loop_
_entity.id
_entity.type
_entity.pdbx_description
1 polymer ?
#
loop_
_entity_poly.entity_id
_entity_poly.type
_entity_poly.pdbx_seq_one_letter_code
_entity_poly.pdbx_strand_id
1 'polypeptide(L)'
;MGDLRLYFSDFFEIDEDIIESYGAINISLINDLPLFIDPFLLFNSEKKEYQKIHQEIISYLLFLQAQAEKFPQPPSGMMDSWYLFPEIKQTWIGFSLDGNSGRGLGMGFALNLHRELQAIFKDFGKETITKSPHLEKLCLISPLVGRDKISDFTTNFAKKYLLEYTSNFATEHLKLPQCCKFNVDKVEFNYETMTWMSKEYYLPCLDDDYVLLTPRDLLTRDNTFINRSDMINNLQKIAPSVEDATIRFELNNYFIYVLSKKKKELSKTEKNRAVTVLIREHPELIDYYIKYKEDHEADATSISKQVVQEVKQLFNTQLQDLTQILLKKTDFYKTRPDSYEEAYKRVLFLKSVIEDMNGYRIFYLNGKPIKRESDLQIMYRLIWFASEMDVNREVNNGRGPVDFKISKGSSNTTLVEFKLASNSKLKNNLAKQVDIYKKASSTNHAIKVILYFTDTEYNKVLNVLNELGLQGCKDIILIDATNNKPSASNVVI
;
A
#
# COMPACT_ATOMS: atom_id res chain seq x y z
N MET A 1 27.80 -13.13 16.00
CA MET A 1 27.37 -12.23 14.92
C MET A 1 26.20 -12.93 14.28
N GLY A 2 24.98 -12.41 14.48
CA GLY A 2 23.78 -13.05 13.94
C GLY A 2 23.75 -12.93 12.43
N ASP A 3 23.38 -14.01 11.75
CA ASP A 3 23.06 -13.96 10.33
C ASP A 3 21.92 -12.97 10.10
N LEU A 4 22.10 -12.14 9.09
CA LEU A 4 21.19 -11.07 8.71
C LEU A 4 19.92 -11.68 8.11
N ARG A 5 18.79 -11.60 8.83
CA ARG A 5 17.50 -12.17 8.41
C ARG A 5 16.50 -11.06 8.14
N LEU A 6 15.97 -11.00 6.91
CA LEU A 6 15.00 -10.01 6.45
C LEU A 6 13.72 -10.68 5.97
N TYR A 7 13.88 -11.70 5.14
CA TYR A 7 12.80 -12.30 4.38
C TYR A 7 12.44 -13.67 4.93
N PHE A 8 11.27 -14.15 4.54
CA PHE A 8 10.81 -15.50 4.86
C PHE A 8 11.90 -16.55 4.61
N SER A 9 12.57 -16.50 3.45
CA SER A 9 13.70 -17.38 3.12
C SER A 9 14.78 -17.43 4.20
N ASP A 10 15.12 -16.27 4.78
CA ASP A 10 16.22 -16.14 5.75
C ASP A 10 15.82 -16.65 7.13
N PHE A 11 14.58 -16.38 7.57
CA PHE A 11 14.06 -16.83 8.86
C PHE A 11 13.83 -18.34 8.88
N PHE A 12 13.39 -18.90 7.75
CA PHE A 12 13.07 -20.31 7.61
C PHE A 12 14.19 -21.14 6.96
N GLU A 13 15.36 -20.55 6.70
CA GLU A 13 16.54 -21.23 6.14
C GLU A 13 16.21 -22.07 4.90
N ILE A 14 15.44 -21.48 3.98
CA ILE A 14 14.97 -22.10 2.75
C ILE A 14 15.40 -21.28 1.53
N ASP A 15 15.69 -21.97 0.43
CA ASP A 15 16.04 -21.33 -0.82
C ASP A 15 14.86 -20.48 -1.35
N GLU A 16 15.14 -19.25 -1.77
CA GLU A 16 14.15 -18.35 -2.37
C GLU A 16 13.55 -18.97 -3.64
N ASP A 17 14.32 -19.74 -4.41
CA ASP A 17 13.86 -20.41 -5.62
C ASP A 17 12.70 -21.39 -5.35
N ILE A 18 12.64 -21.97 -4.15
CA ILE A 18 11.54 -22.87 -3.75
C ILE A 18 10.25 -22.06 -3.53
N ILE A 19 10.34 -20.93 -2.83
CA ILE A 19 9.21 -20.01 -2.60
C ILE A 19 8.68 -19.50 -3.94
N GLU A 20 9.58 -19.14 -4.83
CA GLU A 20 9.25 -18.66 -6.15
C GLU A 20 8.57 -19.72 -7.03
N SER A 21 9.15 -20.92 -7.08
CA SER A 21 8.60 -22.03 -7.85
C SER A 21 7.23 -22.44 -7.34
N TYR A 22 6.96 -22.28 -6.04
CA TYR A 22 5.65 -22.45 -5.43
C TYR A 22 4.64 -21.36 -5.82
N GLY A 23 5.11 -20.25 -6.39
CA GLY A 23 4.28 -19.12 -6.82
C GLY A 23 4.07 -18.04 -5.75
N ALA A 24 4.72 -18.15 -4.59
CA ALA A 24 4.62 -17.18 -3.50
C ALA A 24 5.61 -16.04 -3.67
N ILE A 25 5.35 -14.92 -2.99
CA ILE A 25 6.34 -13.86 -2.81
C ILE A 25 7.15 -14.09 -1.54
N ASN A 26 8.46 -13.86 -1.62
CA ASN A 26 9.34 -13.92 -0.46
C ASN A 26 9.14 -12.65 0.39
N ILE A 27 8.21 -12.70 1.35
CA ILE A 27 7.79 -11.55 2.15
C ILE A 27 8.87 -11.09 3.13
N SER A 28 8.89 -9.79 3.44
CA SER A 28 9.70 -9.21 4.51
C SER A 28 9.04 -9.48 5.86
N LEU A 29 9.77 -10.07 6.81
CA LEU A 29 9.29 -10.34 8.17
C LEU A 29 9.78 -9.28 9.18
N ILE A 30 10.12 -8.09 8.68
CA ILE A 30 10.51 -6.92 9.49
C ILE A 30 9.46 -5.81 9.39
N ASN A 31 8.93 -5.59 8.19
CA ASN A 31 7.81 -4.70 7.92
C ASN A 31 7.06 -5.14 6.67
N ASP A 32 5.83 -4.65 6.53
CA ASP A 32 5.02 -4.92 5.35
C ASP A 32 5.70 -4.53 4.04
N LEU A 33 5.53 -5.38 3.04
CA LEU A 33 5.73 -4.99 1.64
C LEU A 33 4.48 -4.24 1.16
N PRO A 34 4.61 -3.15 0.37
CA PRO A 34 3.50 -2.31 -0.07
C PRO A 34 2.62 -2.98 -1.14
N LEU A 35 2.12 -4.18 -0.86
CA LEU A 35 1.31 -5.02 -1.71
C LEU A 35 -0.08 -5.20 -1.12
N PHE A 36 -1.05 -5.49 -2.00
CA PHE A 36 -2.47 -5.62 -1.67
C PHE A 36 -3.07 -6.77 -2.46
N ILE A 37 -4.09 -7.42 -1.89
CA ILE A 37 -4.91 -8.38 -2.60
C ILE A 37 -6.02 -7.63 -3.33
N ASP A 38 -6.09 -7.79 -4.65
CA ASP A 38 -7.10 -7.15 -5.49
C ASP A 38 -8.26 -8.14 -5.78
N PRO A 39 -9.50 -7.85 -5.34
CA PRO A 39 -10.64 -8.72 -5.63
C PRO A 39 -10.91 -8.90 -7.12
N PHE A 40 -10.55 -7.93 -7.97
CA PHE A 40 -10.69 -8.07 -9.41
C PHE A 40 -9.79 -9.18 -9.97
N LEU A 41 -8.62 -9.42 -9.36
CA LEU A 41 -7.74 -10.52 -9.75
C LEU A 41 -8.33 -11.89 -9.37
N LEU A 42 -9.18 -11.95 -8.35
CA LEU A 42 -9.94 -13.17 -8.02
C LEU A 42 -11.01 -13.45 -9.08
N PHE A 43 -11.74 -12.41 -9.49
CA PHE A 43 -12.76 -12.48 -10.53
C PHE A 43 -12.16 -12.91 -11.88
N ASN A 44 -11.08 -12.25 -12.30
CA ASN A 44 -10.45 -12.45 -13.61
C ASN A 44 -9.56 -13.71 -13.67
N SER A 45 -9.41 -14.45 -12.58
CA SER A 45 -8.54 -15.62 -12.56
C SER A 45 -9.15 -16.81 -13.30
N GLU A 46 -8.31 -17.58 -13.97
CA GLU A 46 -8.67 -18.91 -14.50
C GLU A 46 -8.71 -19.97 -13.38
N LYS A 47 -8.16 -19.69 -12.19
CA LYS A 47 -8.13 -20.62 -11.05
C LYS A 47 -9.50 -20.71 -10.39
N LYS A 48 -10.04 -21.92 -10.29
CA LYS A 48 -11.36 -22.17 -9.68
C LYS A 48 -11.40 -21.77 -8.21
N GLU A 49 -10.28 -21.94 -7.51
CA GLU A 49 -10.09 -21.56 -6.12
C GLU A 49 -10.27 -20.05 -5.93
N TYR A 50 -9.76 -19.23 -6.86
CA TYR A 50 -9.86 -17.77 -6.79
C TYR A 50 -11.28 -17.31 -7.11
N GLN A 51 -11.90 -17.89 -8.15
CA GLN A 51 -13.31 -17.64 -8.47
C GLN A 51 -14.23 -18.01 -7.31
N LYS A 52 -13.90 -19.08 -6.57
CA LYS A 52 -14.64 -19.45 -5.36
C LYS A 52 -14.53 -18.40 -4.27
N ILE A 53 -13.33 -17.87 -3.98
CA ILE A 53 -13.15 -16.78 -3.01
C ILE A 53 -13.98 -15.55 -3.43
N HIS A 54 -13.95 -15.21 -4.73
CA HIS A 54 -14.78 -14.13 -5.26
C HIS A 54 -16.28 -14.40 -5.01
N GLN A 55 -16.78 -15.60 -5.29
CA GLN A 55 -18.18 -15.97 -5.02
C GLN A 55 -18.54 -15.94 -3.53
N GLU A 56 -17.62 -16.32 -2.64
CA GLU A 56 -17.81 -16.25 -1.19
C GLU A 56 -17.94 -14.79 -0.71
N ILE A 57 -17.13 -13.87 -1.24
CA ILE A 57 -17.25 -12.42 -1.01
C ILE A 57 -18.65 -11.94 -1.39
N ILE A 58 -19.11 -12.26 -2.60
CA ILE A 58 -20.44 -11.83 -3.08
C ILE A 58 -21.56 -12.45 -2.23
N SER A 59 -21.48 -13.74 -1.93
CA SER A 59 -22.46 -14.45 -1.09
C SER A 59 -22.57 -13.82 0.30
N TYR A 60 -21.44 -13.42 0.89
CA TYR A 60 -21.42 -12.75 2.17
C TYR A 60 -22.02 -11.34 2.11
N LEU A 61 -21.70 -10.56 1.08
CA LEU A 61 -22.30 -9.24 0.89
C LEU A 61 -23.83 -9.32 0.70
N LEU A 62 -24.32 -10.30 -0.06
CA LEU A 62 -25.76 -10.56 -0.20
C LEU A 62 -26.39 -10.95 1.14
N PHE A 63 -25.70 -11.76 1.95
CA PHE A 63 -26.11 -12.04 3.31
C PHE A 63 -26.21 -10.75 4.14
N LEU A 64 -25.16 -9.91 4.15
CA LEU A 64 -25.16 -8.64 4.89
C LEU A 64 -26.26 -7.69 4.41
N GLN A 65 -26.54 -7.66 3.11
CA GLN A 65 -27.62 -6.87 2.53
C GLN A 65 -28.98 -7.34 3.07
N ALA A 66 -29.25 -8.64 3.01
CA ALA A 66 -30.50 -9.20 3.51
C ALA A 66 -30.69 -8.94 5.02
N GLN A 67 -29.61 -8.97 5.80
CA GLN A 67 -29.68 -8.59 7.22
C GLN A 67 -29.89 -7.09 7.41
N ALA A 68 -29.28 -6.25 6.57
CA ALA A 68 -29.47 -4.80 6.63
C ALA A 68 -30.91 -4.38 6.31
N GLU A 69 -31.59 -5.07 5.39
CA GLU A 69 -33.01 -4.85 5.11
C GLU A 69 -33.91 -5.25 6.29
N LYS A 70 -33.61 -6.37 6.94
CA LYS A 70 -34.36 -6.86 8.10
C LYS A 70 -34.16 -5.99 9.34
N PHE A 71 -32.97 -5.42 9.51
CA PHE A 71 -32.59 -4.63 10.67
C PHE A 71 -32.12 -3.23 10.27
N PRO A 72 -33.04 -2.29 9.93
CA PRO A 72 -32.69 -0.90 9.60
C PRO A 72 -31.86 -0.19 10.67
N GLN A 73 -32.06 -0.59 11.94
CA GLN A 73 -31.27 -0.18 13.08
C GLN A 73 -30.65 -1.46 13.69
N PRO A 74 -29.41 -1.80 13.32
CA PRO A 74 -28.80 -3.07 13.70
C PRO A 74 -28.34 -3.03 15.17
N PRO A 75 -28.54 -4.12 15.93
CA PRO A 75 -28.00 -4.22 17.29
C PRO A 75 -26.46 -4.27 17.25
N SER A 76 -25.81 -3.85 18.35
CA SER A 76 -24.33 -3.79 18.42
C SER A 76 -23.68 -5.15 18.17
N GLY A 77 -24.23 -6.23 18.74
CA GLY A 77 -23.68 -7.58 18.55
C GLY A 77 -23.71 -8.05 17.09
N MET A 78 -24.67 -7.60 16.28
CA MET A 78 -24.72 -7.86 14.84
C MET A 78 -23.58 -7.14 14.11
N MET A 79 -23.34 -5.88 14.47
CA MET A 79 -22.22 -5.11 13.93
C MET A 79 -20.88 -5.76 14.23
N ASP A 80 -20.66 -6.12 15.50
CA ASP A 80 -19.42 -6.73 15.96
C ASP A 80 -19.16 -8.10 15.33
N SER A 81 -20.23 -8.88 15.11
CA SER A 81 -20.13 -10.24 14.59
C SER A 81 -19.96 -10.29 13.06
N TRP A 82 -20.64 -9.41 12.32
CA TRP A 82 -20.78 -9.56 10.86
C TRP A 82 -20.17 -8.42 10.03
N TYR A 83 -19.98 -7.22 10.60
CA TYR A 83 -19.51 -6.05 9.83
C TYR A 83 -18.10 -5.59 10.21
N LEU A 84 -17.50 -6.17 11.26
CA LEU A 84 -16.11 -5.91 11.63
C LEU A 84 -15.18 -6.99 11.06
N PHE A 85 -14.22 -6.55 10.25
CA PHE A 85 -13.23 -7.40 9.64
C PHE A 85 -11.84 -7.00 10.14
N PRO A 86 -11.20 -7.85 10.96
CA PRO A 86 -9.84 -7.58 11.40
C PRO A 86 -8.86 -7.67 10.23
N GLU A 87 -7.78 -6.91 10.30
CA GLU A 87 -6.67 -7.06 9.38
C GLU A 87 -5.95 -8.39 9.64
N ILE A 88 -5.46 -9.03 8.58
CA ILE A 88 -4.71 -10.28 8.67
C ILE A 88 -3.23 -9.95 8.55
N LYS A 89 -2.64 -9.46 9.63
CA LYS A 89 -1.24 -9.04 9.72
C LYS A 89 -0.24 -10.13 9.31
N GLN A 90 -0.60 -11.41 9.44
CA GLN A 90 0.30 -12.53 9.15
C GLN A 90 0.67 -12.66 7.66
N THR A 91 0.06 -11.90 6.76
CA THR A 91 0.46 -11.82 5.35
C THR A 91 1.70 -10.95 5.11
N TRP A 92 2.04 -10.04 6.04
CA TRP A 92 3.16 -9.08 5.91
C TRP A 92 3.12 -8.25 4.62
N ILE A 93 1.90 -7.93 4.17
CA ILE A 93 1.64 -7.02 3.04
C ILE A 93 0.73 -5.91 3.51
N GLY A 94 0.97 -4.69 3.03
CA GLY A 94 0.23 -3.52 3.43
C GLY A 94 1.10 -2.28 3.46
N PHE A 95 0.59 -1.22 4.09
CA PHE A 95 1.37 0.00 4.34
C PHE A 95 1.91 0.06 5.77
N SER A 96 1.94 -1.05 6.53
CA SER A 96 2.52 -0.95 7.86
C SER A 96 3.98 -0.56 7.77
N LEU A 97 4.20 0.58 8.38
CA LEU A 97 5.47 1.25 8.45
C LEU A 97 6.36 0.53 9.49
N ASP A 98 5.78 -0.09 10.52
CA ASP A 98 6.56 -0.80 11.54
C ASP A 98 5.85 -2.09 11.96
N GLY A 99 6.55 -3.22 11.84
CA GLY A 99 5.95 -4.54 11.91
C GLY A 99 4.92 -4.76 10.79
N ASN A 100 3.89 -5.54 11.10
CA ASN A 100 2.82 -5.94 10.19
C ASN A 100 1.43 -5.54 10.70
N SER A 101 1.36 -4.72 11.74
CA SER A 101 0.09 -4.33 12.34
C SER A 101 -0.39 -3.00 11.76
N GLY A 102 -1.64 -2.96 11.34
CA GLY A 102 -2.34 -1.77 10.88
C GLY A 102 -3.72 -1.64 11.55
N ARG A 103 -4.67 -1.06 10.82
CA ARG A 103 -6.05 -0.87 11.30
C ARG A 103 -7.00 -1.52 10.30
N GLY A 104 -7.55 -2.67 10.66
CA GLY A 104 -8.63 -3.30 9.90
C GLY A 104 -9.91 -2.47 9.83
N LEU A 105 -10.97 -3.10 9.35
CA LEU A 105 -12.26 -2.47 9.07
C LEU A 105 -13.06 -2.22 10.36
N GLY A 106 -12.82 -1.07 10.97
CA GLY A 106 -13.48 -0.65 12.22
C GLY A 106 -14.94 -0.18 12.06
N MET A 107 -15.55 0.20 13.19
CA MET A 107 -16.98 0.51 13.30
C MET A 107 -17.50 1.59 12.32
N GLY A 108 -16.69 2.59 12.00
CA GLY A 108 -17.08 3.61 11.02
C GLY A 108 -17.28 3.04 9.61
N PHE A 109 -16.48 2.05 9.23
CA PHE A 109 -16.69 1.32 7.97
C PHE A 109 -17.93 0.43 8.07
N ALA A 110 -18.09 -0.33 9.16
CA ALA A 110 -19.23 -1.21 9.40
C ALA A 110 -20.58 -0.48 9.26
N LEU A 111 -20.72 0.66 9.94
CA LEU A 111 -21.92 1.51 9.86
C LEU A 111 -22.15 2.05 8.45
N ASN A 112 -21.09 2.46 7.76
CA ASN A 112 -21.18 2.94 6.39
C ASN A 112 -21.63 1.82 5.45
N LEU A 113 -21.01 0.65 5.53
CA LEU A 113 -21.36 -0.53 4.72
C LEU A 113 -22.83 -0.90 4.91
N HIS A 114 -23.30 -1.02 6.15
CA HIS A 114 -24.68 -1.33 6.46
C HIS A 114 -25.67 -0.33 5.83
N ARG A 115 -25.38 0.98 5.93
CA ARG A 115 -26.22 2.03 5.33
C ARG A 115 -26.20 1.96 3.80
N GLU A 116 -25.03 1.81 3.19
CA GLU A 116 -24.92 1.77 1.73
C GLU A 116 -25.64 0.53 1.15
N LEU A 117 -25.54 -0.62 1.84
CA LEU A 117 -26.24 -1.85 1.46
C LEU A 117 -27.77 -1.69 1.39
N GLN A 118 -28.35 -0.80 2.22
CA GLN A 118 -29.79 -0.48 2.18
C GLN A 118 -30.17 0.52 1.07
N ALA A 119 -29.27 1.45 0.77
CA ALA A 119 -29.58 2.60 -0.07
C ALA A 119 -29.30 2.35 -1.55
N ILE A 120 -28.03 2.09 -1.89
CA ILE A 120 -27.52 2.11 -3.28
C ILE A 120 -27.39 0.70 -3.85
N PHE A 121 -27.29 -0.31 -3.00
CA PHE A 121 -27.07 -1.69 -3.41
C PHE A 121 -28.34 -2.54 -3.49
N LYS A 122 -29.54 -1.96 -3.59
CA LYS A 122 -30.79 -2.75 -3.68
C LYS A 122 -30.78 -3.81 -4.80
N ASP A 123 -30.06 -3.52 -5.88
CA ASP A 123 -29.89 -4.40 -7.03
C ASP A 123 -28.55 -5.15 -7.03
N PHE A 124 -27.81 -5.16 -5.92
CA PHE A 124 -26.59 -5.96 -5.79
C PHE A 124 -26.89 -7.45 -5.91
N GLY A 125 -26.12 -8.15 -6.74
CA GLY A 125 -26.40 -9.53 -7.12
C GLY A 125 -27.48 -9.69 -8.20
N LYS A 126 -28.08 -8.59 -8.68
CA LYS A 126 -29.11 -8.56 -9.73
C LYS A 126 -28.69 -7.66 -10.89
N GLU A 127 -27.41 -7.30 -10.97
CA GLU A 127 -26.88 -6.46 -12.04
C GLU A 127 -27.07 -7.15 -13.40
N THR A 128 -27.50 -6.37 -14.39
CA THR A 128 -27.67 -6.83 -15.78
C THR A 128 -26.60 -6.30 -16.72
N ILE A 129 -25.87 -5.26 -16.30
CA ILE A 129 -24.84 -4.59 -17.11
C ILE A 129 -23.48 -5.30 -16.97
N THR A 130 -23.10 -5.70 -15.75
CA THR A 130 -21.82 -6.36 -15.47
C THR A 130 -21.94 -7.87 -15.61
N LYS A 131 -20.82 -8.56 -15.88
CA LYS A 131 -20.75 -10.04 -15.93
C LYS A 131 -20.94 -10.65 -14.53
N SER A 132 -20.53 -9.95 -13.49
CA SER A 132 -20.59 -10.38 -12.09
C SER A 132 -20.83 -9.18 -11.16
N PRO A 133 -21.34 -9.39 -9.93
CA PRO A 133 -21.30 -8.36 -8.88
C PRO A 133 -19.86 -8.13 -8.41
N HIS A 134 -19.50 -6.89 -8.07
CA HIS A 134 -18.15 -6.50 -7.63
C HIS A 134 -18.17 -5.74 -6.30
N LEU A 135 -17.35 -6.16 -5.34
CA LEU A 135 -17.19 -5.51 -4.03
C LEU A 135 -16.73 -4.04 -4.18
N GLU A 136 -15.92 -3.76 -5.19
CA GLU A 136 -15.30 -2.47 -5.47
C GLU A 136 -16.31 -1.37 -5.74
N LYS A 137 -17.57 -1.72 -6.09
CA LYS A 137 -18.70 -0.78 -6.17
C LYS A 137 -18.82 0.04 -4.86
N LEU A 138 -18.50 -0.54 -3.70
CA LEU A 138 -18.48 0.17 -2.41
C LEU A 138 -17.45 1.30 -2.37
N CYS A 139 -16.27 1.11 -2.97
CA CYS A 139 -15.23 2.14 -3.10
C CYS A 139 -15.61 3.27 -4.05
N LEU A 140 -16.39 2.95 -5.09
CA LEU A 140 -16.79 3.95 -6.08
C LEU A 140 -17.83 4.90 -5.49
N ILE A 141 -18.70 4.38 -4.62
CA ILE A 141 -19.77 5.12 -3.95
C ILE A 141 -19.24 5.93 -2.76
N SER A 142 -18.46 5.29 -1.88
CA SER A 142 -18.00 5.92 -0.63
C SER A 142 -16.56 6.41 -0.76
N PRO A 143 -16.31 7.74 -0.69
CA PRO A 143 -14.95 8.28 -0.79
C PRO A 143 -14.06 7.93 0.42
N LEU A 144 -14.64 7.33 1.47
CA LEU A 144 -13.94 6.92 2.68
C LEU A 144 -13.48 5.45 2.65
N VAL A 145 -13.80 4.72 1.58
CA VAL A 145 -13.32 3.36 1.35
C VAL A 145 -12.21 3.41 0.31
N GLY A 146 -11.01 3.06 0.72
CA GLY A 146 -9.82 3.02 -0.13
C GLY A 146 -9.36 1.58 -0.38
N ARG A 147 -8.31 1.43 -1.20
CA ARG A 147 -7.70 0.14 -1.56
C ARG A 147 -7.36 -0.75 -0.35
N ASP A 148 -6.88 -0.13 0.72
CA ASP A 148 -6.41 -0.81 1.95
C ASP A 148 -7.56 -1.61 2.58
N LYS A 149 -8.70 -0.92 2.74
CA LYS A 149 -9.94 -1.50 3.24
C LYS A 149 -10.50 -2.61 2.35
N ILE A 150 -10.36 -2.47 1.03
CA ILE A 150 -10.79 -3.52 0.09
C ILE A 150 -9.85 -4.72 0.17
N SER A 151 -8.55 -4.49 0.22
CA SER A 151 -7.56 -5.55 0.41
C SER A 151 -7.81 -6.29 1.71
N ASP A 152 -8.03 -5.60 2.82
CA ASP A 152 -8.33 -6.22 4.12
C ASP A 152 -9.61 -7.07 4.06
N PHE A 153 -10.67 -6.52 3.46
CA PHE A 153 -11.92 -7.25 3.26
C PHE A 153 -11.66 -8.52 2.46
N THR A 154 -11.05 -8.39 1.29
CA THR A 154 -10.74 -9.51 0.39
C THR A 154 -9.84 -10.53 1.06
N THR A 155 -8.86 -10.10 1.86
CA THR A 155 -7.95 -10.98 2.59
C THR A 155 -8.70 -11.81 3.63
N ASN A 156 -9.76 -11.29 4.25
CA ASN A 156 -10.59 -12.07 5.18
C ASN A 156 -11.27 -13.27 4.50
N PHE A 157 -11.69 -13.12 3.24
CA PHE A 157 -12.28 -14.22 2.47
C PHE A 157 -11.22 -15.12 1.82
N ALA A 158 -10.08 -14.54 1.42
CA ALA A 158 -8.95 -15.33 0.95
C ALA A 158 -8.26 -16.12 2.08
N LYS A 159 -8.52 -15.79 3.35
CA LYS A 159 -7.84 -16.33 4.54
C LYS A 159 -7.78 -17.84 4.56
N LYS A 160 -8.90 -18.52 4.31
CA LYS A 160 -8.96 -20.00 4.29
C LYS A 160 -8.01 -20.57 3.23
N TYR A 161 -8.04 -20.01 2.03
CA TYR A 161 -7.15 -20.40 0.95
C TYR A 161 -5.68 -20.14 1.31
N LEU A 162 -5.35 -18.96 1.86
CA LEU A 162 -3.97 -18.62 2.25
C LEU A 162 -3.43 -19.53 3.37
N LEU A 163 -4.28 -19.92 4.32
CA LEU A 163 -3.94 -20.88 5.37
C LEU A 163 -3.65 -22.26 4.79
N GLU A 164 -4.49 -22.74 3.86
CA GLU A 164 -4.31 -24.03 3.19
C GLU A 164 -3.06 -24.03 2.29
N TYR A 165 -2.87 -22.97 1.50
CA TYR A 165 -1.70 -22.74 0.66
C TYR A 165 -0.41 -22.75 1.49
N THR A 166 -0.39 -22.00 2.60
CA THR A 166 0.80 -21.94 3.47
C THR A 166 1.04 -23.24 4.21
N SER A 167 -0.03 -23.92 4.68
CA SER A 167 0.11 -25.18 5.40
C SER A 167 0.67 -26.30 4.51
N ASN A 168 0.26 -26.33 3.23
CA ASN A 168 0.82 -27.24 2.24
C ASN A 168 2.31 -26.97 2.03
N PHE A 169 2.69 -25.71 1.81
CA PHE A 169 4.10 -25.31 1.69
C PHE A 169 4.93 -25.71 2.93
N ALA A 170 4.41 -25.41 4.12
CA ALA A 170 5.09 -25.70 5.38
C ALA A 170 5.33 -27.20 5.58
N THR A 171 4.35 -28.02 5.23
CA THR A 171 4.44 -29.49 5.34
C THR A 171 5.46 -30.07 4.39
N GLU A 172 5.58 -29.52 3.19
CA GLU A 172 6.47 -30.03 2.14
C GLU A 172 7.91 -29.55 2.29
N HIS A 173 8.12 -28.31 2.73
CA HIS A 173 9.42 -27.65 2.59
C HIS A 173 10.07 -27.19 3.90
N LEU A 174 9.33 -27.13 5.02
CA LEU A 174 9.87 -26.63 6.29
C LEU A 174 10.18 -27.75 7.28
N LYS A 175 11.15 -27.48 8.18
CA LYS A 175 11.55 -28.42 9.23
C LYS A 175 10.54 -28.36 10.38
N LEU A 176 10.31 -29.49 11.07
CA LEU A 176 9.39 -29.59 12.21
C LEU A 176 9.56 -28.47 13.27
N PRO A 177 10.78 -28.06 13.68
CA PRO A 177 10.93 -27.01 14.70
C PRO A 177 10.52 -25.61 14.24
N GLN A 178 10.29 -25.42 12.94
CA GLN A 178 9.96 -24.11 12.34
C GLN A 178 8.46 -23.91 12.19
N CYS A 179 7.64 -24.89 12.59
CA CYS A 179 6.21 -24.87 12.39
C CYS A 179 5.48 -25.27 13.67
N CYS A 180 4.31 -24.68 13.86
CA CYS A 180 3.43 -24.94 14.98
C CYS A 180 2.00 -25.16 14.51
N LYS A 181 1.19 -25.76 15.38
CA LYS A 181 -0.26 -25.82 15.19
C LYS A 181 -0.90 -24.57 15.79
N PHE A 182 -1.69 -23.86 14.99
CA PHE A 182 -2.41 -22.68 15.41
C PHE A 182 -3.91 -22.89 15.22
N ASN A 183 -4.69 -22.59 16.25
CA ASN A 183 -6.14 -22.45 16.11
C ASN A 183 -6.44 -21.04 15.59
N VAL A 184 -6.86 -20.94 14.34
CA VAL A 184 -7.07 -19.66 13.67
C VAL A 184 -8.56 -19.33 13.67
N ASP A 185 -8.91 -18.14 14.16
CA ASP A 185 -10.29 -17.68 14.24
C ASP A 185 -10.83 -17.15 12.91
N LYS A 186 -12.15 -17.14 12.77
CA LYS A 186 -12.88 -16.58 11.61
C LYS A 186 -12.31 -17.03 10.25
N VAL A 187 -12.16 -18.33 10.06
CA VAL A 187 -11.64 -18.94 8.83
C VAL A 187 -12.74 -19.09 7.78
N GLU A 188 -13.94 -19.47 8.21
CA GLU A 188 -15.07 -19.75 7.31
C GLU A 188 -16.37 -19.30 7.97
N PHE A 189 -17.29 -18.75 7.18
CA PHE A 189 -18.61 -18.36 7.68
C PHE A 189 -19.62 -19.49 7.45
N ASN A 190 -20.27 -19.92 8.53
CA ASN A 190 -21.33 -20.91 8.48
C ASN A 190 -22.68 -20.19 8.34
N TYR A 191 -23.32 -20.32 7.17
CA TYR A 191 -24.58 -19.65 6.87
C TYR A 191 -25.81 -20.25 7.58
N GLU A 192 -25.75 -21.51 8.02
CA GLU A 192 -26.83 -22.15 8.77
C GLU A 192 -26.92 -21.58 10.19
N THR A 193 -25.78 -21.43 10.84
CA THR A 193 -25.66 -20.91 12.21
C THR A 193 -25.42 -19.39 12.25
N MET A 194 -25.10 -18.78 11.11
CA MET A 194 -24.72 -17.36 10.95
C MET A 194 -23.51 -16.97 11.82
N THR A 195 -22.54 -17.87 11.96
CA THR A 195 -21.34 -17.68 12.78
C THR A 195 -20.05 -17.91 12.00
N TRP A 196 -19.00 -17.24 12.43
CA TRP A 196 -17.63 -17.48 11.96
C TRP A 196 -17.02 -18.67 12.71
N MET A 197 -16.42 -19.61 11.97
CA MET A 197 -15.80 -20.82 12.51
C MET A 197 -14.28 -20.69 12.57
N SER A 198 -13.68 -21.22 13.63
CA SER A 198 -12.23 -21.36 13.78
C SER A 198 -11.78 -22.74 13.28
N LYS A 199 -10.52 -22.84 12.85
CA LYS A 199 -9.94 -24.11 12.38
C LYS A 199 -8.45 -24.18 12.72
N GLU A 200 -7.97 -25.38 13.02
CA GLU A 200 -6.56 -25.65 13.29
C GLU A 200 -5.77 -25.80 11.98
N TYR A 201 -4.59 -25.17 11.92
CA TYR A 201 -3.65 -25.26 10.79
C TYR A 201 -2.23 -25.48 11.29
N TYR A 202 -1.42 -26.18 10.49
CA TYR A 202 0.02 -26.33 10.70
C TYR A 202 0.76 -25.30 9.85
N LEU A 203 1.40 -24.32 10.49
CA LEU A 203 1.90 -23.11 9.84
C LEU A 203 3.34 -22.78 10.29
N PRO A 204 4.11 -22.04 9.47
CA PRO A 204 5.41 -21.49 9.86
C PRO A 204 5.25 -20.58 11.10
N CYS A 205 6.10 -20.78 12.10
CA CYS A 205 6.06 -20.08 13.38
C CYS A 205 7.21 -19.08 13.48
N LEU A 206 6.90 -17.83 13.85
CA LEU A 206 7.86 -16.78 14.16
C LEU A 206 7.36 -15.99 15.37
N ASP A 207 8.18 -15.90 16.42
CA ASP A 207 7.90 -15.14 17.65
C ASP A 207 6.49 -15.37 18.23
N ASP A 208 6.11 -16.65 18.37
CA ASP A 208 4.80 -17.13 18.86
C ASP A 208 3.58 -16.78 17.98
N ASP A 209 3.78 -16.22 16.78
CA ASP A 209 2.74 -15.98 15.77
C ASP A 209 3.01 -16.85 14.53
N TYR A 210 2.00 -16.96 13.65
CA TYR A 210 2.16 -17.65 12.37
C TYR A 210 2.46 -16.66 11.23
N VAL A 211 3.01 -17.19 10.14
CA VAL A 211 3.27 -16.43 8.91
C VAL A 211 2.48 -17.03 7.76
N LEU A 212 1.90 -16.22 6.89
CA LEU A 212 1.16 -16.62 5.69
C LEU A 212 1.92 -16.26 4.43
N LEU A 213 2.07 -17.22 3.53
CA LEU A 213 2.53 -16.99 2.17
C LEU A 213 1.37 -16.56 1.28
N THR A 214 1.62 -15.60 0.39
CA THR A 214 0.62 -15.10 -0.55
C THR A 214 1.06 -15.35 -1.99
N PRO A 215 0.20 -15.94 -2.85
CA PRO A 215 0.49 -16.08 -4.27
C PRO A 215 0.74 -14.74 -4.95
N ARG A 216 1.77 -14.69 -5.80
CA ARG A 216 2.17 -13.49 -6.54
C ARG A 216 1.07 -12.97 -7.47
N ASP A 217 0.27 -13.86 -8.04
CA ASP A 217 -0.79 -13.52 -9.00
C ASP A 217 -2.07 -12.96 -8.36
N LEU A 218 -2.13 -12.88 -7.02
CA LEU A 218 -3.19 -12.18 -6.28
C LEU A 218 -2.83 -10.74 -5.92
N LEU A 219 -1.57 -10.34 -6.15
CA LEU A 219 -1.01 -9.12 -5.57
C LEU A 219 -0.96 -7.97 -6.57
N THR A 220 -1.17 -6.77 -6.04
CA THR A 220 -0.94 -5.48 -6.70
C THR A 220 -0.28 -4.50 -5.73
N ARG A 221 0.20 -3.34 -6.19
CA ARG A 221 0.90 -2.31 -5.36
C ARG A 221 0.21 -0.96 -5.36
N ASP A 222 -0.47 -0.62 -6.45
CA ASP A 222 -1.01 0.72 -6.66
C ASP A 222 -2.44 0.85 -6.15
N ASN A 223 -3.40 1.21 -7.00
CA ASN A 223 -4.81 1.10 -6.65
C ASN A 223 -5.32 -0.26 -7.11
N THR A 224 -6.40 -0.75 -6.50
CA THR A 224 -7.21 -1.82 -7.08
C THR A 224 -7.57 -1.48 -8.52
N PHE A 225 -7.68 -2.48 -9.38
CA PHE A 225 -7.92 -2.29 -10.81
C PHE A 225 -9.17 -1.44 -11.04
N ILE A 226 -10.25 -1.73 -10.30
CA ILE A 226 -11.44 -0.88 -10.18
C ILE A 226 -11.22 0.10 -9.02
N ASN A 227 -11.14 1.39 -9.32
CA ASN A 227 -11.00 2.41 -8.29
C ASN A 227 -11.56 3.78 -8.73
N ARG A 228 -11.89 4.61 -7.73
CA ARG A 228 -12.55 5.90 -7.96
C ARG A 228 -11.70 6.90 -8.74
N SER A 229 -10.39 6.92 -8.53
CA SER A 229 -9.50 7.86 -9.25
C SER A 229 -9.43 7.52 -10.74
N ASP A 230 -9.33 6.23 -11.07
CA ASP A 230 -9.35 5.73 -12.43
C ASP A 230 -10.69 6.00 -13.11
N MET A 231 -11.82 5.73 -12.44
CA MET A 231 -13.15 6.04 -12.96
C MET A 231 -13.26 7.51 -13.37
N ILE A 232 -12.87 8.44 -12.48
CA ILE A 232 -12.94 9.89 -12.73
C ILE A 232 -12.11 10.30 -13.95
N ASN A 233 -10.91 9.73 -14.08
CA ASN A 233 -10.01 10.04 -15.19
C ASN A 233 -10.47 9.42 -16.52
N ASN A 234 -11.23 8.33 -16.46
CA ASN A 234 -11.69 7.60 -17.65
C ASN A 234 -13.18 7.78 -17.96
N LEU A 235 -13.93 8.63 -17.25
CA LEU A 235 -15.36 8.88 -17.54
C LEU A 235 -15.63 9.13 -19.04
N GLN A 236 -14.73 9.84 -19.74
CA GLN A 236 -14.87 10.11 -21.18
C GLN A 236 -14.83 8.84 -22.04
N LYS A 237 -14.03 7.85 -21.64
CA LYS A 237 -13.90 6.57 -22.34
C LYS A 237 -15.06 5.62 -22.08
N ILE A 238 -15.82 5.86 -21.00
CA ILE A 238 -17.00 5.07 -20.64
C ILE A 238 -18.22 5.54 -21.44
N ALA A 239 -18.23 6.81 -21.89
CA ALA A 239 -19.34 7.40 -22.65
C ALA A 239 -19.86 6.54 -23.82
N PRO A 240 -19.00 5.91 -24.65
CA PRO A 240 -19.45 5.06 -25.74
C PRO A 240 -20.09 3.75 -25.28
N SER A 241 -19.74 3.26 -24.09
CA SER A 241 -20.25 2.02 -23.49
C SER A 241 -21.61 2.20 -22.80
N VAL A 242 -22.06 3.45 -22.57
CA VAL A 242 -23.36 3.75 -21.97
C VAL A 242 -24.45 3.60 -23.04
N GLU A 243 -25.27 2.55 -22.93
CA GLU A 243 -26.35 2.30 -23.89
C GLU A 243 -27.47 3.34 -23.79
N ASP A 244 -27.84 3.75 -22.57
CA ASP A 244 -28.89 4.73 -22.31
C ASP A 244 -28.57 6.12 -22.90
N ALA A 245 -29.47 6.63 -23.75
CA ALA A 245 -29.27 7.91 -24.44
C ALA A 245 -29.34 9.13 -23.52
N THR A 246 -30.11 9.05 -22.43
CA THR A 246 -30.26 10.12 -21.41
C THR A 246 -28.98 10.25 -20.61
N ILE A 247 -28.49 9.12 -20.08
CA ILE A 247 -27.24 9.07 -19.31
C ILE A 247 -26.07 9.53 -20.19
N ARG A 248 -26.03 9.10 -21.45
CA ARG A 248 -25.00 9.52 -22.41
C ARG A 248 -25.05 11.04 -22.68
N PHE A 249 -26.25 11.62 -22.79
CA PHE A 249 -26.43 13.07 -22.95
C PHE A 249 -25.97 13.84 -21.70
N GLU A 250 -26.32 13.39 -20.50
CA GLU A 250 -25.91 14.02 -19.23
C GLU A 250 -24.40 13.93 -19.00
N LEU A 251 -23.79 12.78 -19.32
CA LEU A 251 -22.35 12.59 -19.28
C LEU A 251 -21.63 13.54 -20.26
N ASN A 252 -22.16 13.69 -21.48
CA ASN A 252 -21.65 14.65 -22.45
C ASN A 252 -21.80 16.10 -21.97
N ASN A 253 -22.92 16.45 -21.34
CA ASN A 253 -23.13 17.77 -20.73
C ASN A 253 -22.17 18.02 -19.56
N TYR A 254 -21.89 17.00 -18.75
CA TYR A 254 -20.87 17.07 -17.71
C TYR A 254 -19.50 17.39 -18.30
N PHE A 255 -19.10 16.74 -19.40
CA PHE A 255 -17.85 17.07 -20.09
C PHE A 255 -17.86 18.48 -20.67
N ILE A 256 -18.96 18.90 -21.29
CA ILE A 256 -19.11 20.27 -21.78
C ILE A 256 -18.96 21.26 -20.63
N TYR A 257 -19.57 21.01 -19.47
CA TYR A 257 -19.42 21.84 -18.27
C TYR A 257 -17.97 21.89 -17.75
N VAL A 258 -17.31 20.74 -17.65
CA VAL A 258 -15.90 20.62 -17.22
C VAL A 258 -14.94 21.31 -18.20
N LEU A 259 -15.18 21.17 -19.50
CA LEU A 259 -14.35 21.74 -20.58
C LEU A 259 -14.66 23.22 -20.86
N SER A 260 -15.89 23.69 -20.58
CA SER A 260 -16.33 25.06 -20.84
C SER A 260 -15.91 26.07 -19.77
N LYS A 261 -15.42 25.63 -18.60
CA LYS A 261 -14.62 26.48 -17.68
C LYS A 261 -13.23 26.80 -18.28
N LYS A 262 -13.23 27.44 -19.45
CA LYS A 262 -12.10 27.77 -20.34
C LYS A 262 -11.04 28.74 -19.78
N LYS A 263 -10.91 28.95 -18.46
CA LYS A 263 -9.82 29.79 -17.90
C LYS A 263 -9.14 29.27 -16.63
N LYS A 264 -9.60 28.17 -16.04
CA LYS A 264 -8.92 27.52 -14.91
C LYS A 264 -9.25 26.04 -14.93
N GLU A 265 -8.24 25.18 -15.03
CA GLU A 265 -8.43 23.74 -14.78
C GLU A 265 -9.10 23.57 -13.41
N LEU A 266 -10.22 22.86 -13.36
CA LEU A 266 -10.87 22.50 -12.10
C LEU A 266 -9.86 21.77 -11.22
N SER A 267 -9.78 22.16 -9.95
CA SER A 267 -8.95 21.46 -8.97
C SER A 267 -9.41 20.00 -8.81
N LYS A 268 -8.51 19.13 -8.35
CA LYS A 268 -8.82 17.71 -8.07
C LYS A 268 -10.04 17.56 -7.17
N THR A 269 -10.21 18.46 -6.20
CA THR A 269 -11.34 18.48 -5.26
C THR A 269 -12.65 18.85 -5.95
N GLU A 270 -12.64 19.84 -6.84
CA GLU A 270 -13.85 20.23 -7.58
C GLU A 270 -14.29 19.15 -8.56
N LYS A 271 -13.34 18.53 -9.28
CA LYS A 271 -13.61 17.36 -10.15
C LYS A 271 -14.22 16.23 -9.33
N ASN A 272 -13.60 15.88 -8.20
CA ASN A 272 -14.11 14.86 -7.29
C ASN A 272 -15.54 15.14 -6.83
N ARG A 273 -15.85 16.40 -6.48
CA ARG A 273 -17.20 16.79 -6.01
C ARG A 273 -18.23 16.66 -7.12
N ALA A 274 -17.91 17.14 -8.32
CA ALA A 274 -18.84 17.10 -9.45
C ALA A 274 -19.13 15.65 -9.87
N VAL A 275 -18.12 14.78 -9.91
CA VAL A 275 -18.34 13.34 -10.16
C VAL A 275 -19.14 12.67 -9.05
N THR A 276 -18.92 13.01 -7.77
CA THR A 276 -19.76 12.47 -6.69
C THR A 276 -21.23 12.83 -6.86
N VAL A 277 -21.55 14.04 -7.32
CA VAL A 277 -22.94 14.43 -7.61
C VAL A 277 -23.48 13.62 -8.77
N LEU A 278 -22.72 13.52 -9.87
CA LEU A 278 -23.11 12.75 -11.05
C LEU A 278 -23.38 11.27 -10.74
N ILE A 279 -22.53 10.61 -9.94
CA ILE A 279 -22.74 9.21 -9.52
C ILE A 279 -23.99 9.06 -8.65
N ARG A 280 -24.31 10.06 -7.83
CA ARG A 280 -25.52 10.01 -6.99
C ARG A 280 -26.78 10.17 -7.81
N GLU A 281 -26.73 10.97 -8.89
CA GLU A 281 -27.85 11.18 -9.81
C GLU A 281 -28.01 10.01 -10.79
N HIS A 282 -26.90 9.38 -11.19
CA HIS A 282 -26.87 8.22 -12.10
C HIS A 282 -25.97 7.09 -11.55
N PRO A 283 -26.44 6.31 -10.57
CA PRO A 283 -25.69 5.19 -10.00
C PRO A 283 -25.28 4.13 -11.03
N GLU A 284 -26.03 3.99 -12.12
CA GLU A 284 -25.79 3.04 -13.23
C GLU A 284 -24.45 3.31 -13.94
N LEU A 285 -23.92 4.53 -13.86
CA LEU A 285 -22.59 4.86 -14.38
C LEU A 285 -21.48 4.02 -13.73
N ILE A 286 -21.68 3.59 -12.49
CA ILE A 286 -20.76 2.68 -11.81
C ILE A 286 -20.72 1.33 -12.54
N ASP A 287 -21.88 0.80 -12.91
CA ASP A 287 -21.97 -0.51 -13.55
C ASP A 287 -21.42 -0.46 -14.98
N TYR A 288 -21.63 0.63 -15.72
CA TYR A 288 -20.96 0.86 -17.01
C TYR A 288 -19.44 1.00 -16.87
N TYR A 289 -18.94 1.64 -15.81
CA TYR A 289 -17.50 1.68 -15.54
C TYR A 289 -16.94 0.29 -15.25
N ILE A 290 -17.60 -0.48 -14.38
CA ILE A 290 -17.18 -1.84 -14.04
C ILE A 290 -17.20 -2.72 -15.28
N LYS A 291 -18.26 -2.66 -16.10
CA LYS A 291 -18.32 -3.34 -17.40
C LYS A 291 -17.13 -2.97 -18.29
N TYR A 292 -16.80 -1.69 -18.40
CA TYR A 292 -15.61 -1.26 -19.16
C TYR A 292 -14.33 -1.93 -18.62
N LYS A 293 -14.21 -2.11 -17.30
CA LYS A 293 -13.06 -2.79 -16.68
C LYS A 293 -13.07 -4.30 -16.92
N GLU A 294 -14.22 -4.96 -16.86
CA GLU A 294 -14.39 -6.38 -17.24
C GLU A 294 -14.06 -6.63 -18.72
N ASP A 295 -14.37 -5.68 -19.60
CA ASP A 295 -14.04 -5.78 -21.03
C ASP A 295 -12.53 -5.57 -21.29
N HIS A 296 -11.79 -5.03 -20.32
CA HIS A 296 -10.33 -4.78 -20.36
C HIS A 296 -9.57 -5.58 -19.29
N GLU A 297 -10.09 -6.75 -18.91
CA GLU A 297 -9.57 -7.55 -17.80
C GLU A 297 -8.10 -8.01 -18.00
N ALA A 298 -7.65 -8.15 -19.24
CA ALA A 298 -6.26 -8.47 -19.59
C ALA A 298 -5.25 -7.43 -19.06
N ASP A 299 -5.67 -6.15 -18.95
CA ASP A 299 -4.84 -5.09 -18.41
C ASP A 299 -4.55 -5.32 -16.91
N ALA A 300 -5.53 -5.85 -16.16
CA ALA A 300 -5.37 -6.11 -14.73
C ALA A 300 -4.27 -7.13 -14.46
N THR A 301 -4.27 -8.23 -15.21
CA THR A 301 -3.26 -9.30 -15.10
C THR A 301 -1.87 -8.80 -15.52
N SER A 302 -1.80 -7.99 -16.58
CA SER A 302 -0.55 -7.40 -17.05
C SER A 302 0.06 -6.45 -16.02
N ILE A 303 -0.77 -5.57 -15.45
CA ILE A 303 -0.36 -4.61 -14.41
C ILE A 303 0.11 -5.35 -13.16
N SER A 304 -0.65 -6.33 -12.67
CA SER A 304 -0.28 -7.13 -11.49
C SER A 304 1.08 -7.81 -11.68
N LYS A 305 1.29 -8.52 -12.80
CA LYS A 305 2.57 -9.19 -13.10
C LYS A 305 3.73 -8.21 -13.14
N GLN A 306 3.57 -7.08 -13.82
CA GLN A 306 4.61 -6.05 -13.90
C GLN A 306 4.96 -5.51 -12.51
N VAL A 307 3.95 -5.15 -11.73
CA VAL A 307 4.10 -4.54 -10.43
C VAL A 307 4.75 -5.49 -9.42
N VAL A 308 4.36 -6.77 -9.41
CA VAL A 308 4.95 -7.76 -8.51
C VAL A 308 6.40 -8.04 -8.90
N GLN A 309 6.72 -8.09 -10.20
CA GLN A 309 8.10 -8.20 -10.66
C GLN A 309 8.96 -7.01 -10.22
N GLU A 310 8.40 -5.80 -10.23
CA GLU A 310 9.08 -4.60 -9.74
C GLU A 310 9.35 -4.66 -8.23
N VAL A 311 8.35 -5.04 -7.44
CA VAL A 311 8.49 -5.19 -5.98
C VAL A 311 9.54 -6.25 -5.65
N LYS A 312 9.54 -7.37 -6.38
CA LYS A 312 10.56 -8.40 -6.27
C LYS A 312 11.95 -7.84 -6.58
N GLN A 313 12.13 -7.19 -7.73
CA GLN A 313 13.43 -6.66 -8.12
C GLN A 313 13.95 -5.64 -7.12
N LEU A 314 13.07 -4.79 -6.61
CA LEU A 314 13.39 -3.74 -5.64
C LEU A 314 13.70 -4.31 -4.26
N PHE A 315 12.71 -4.94 -3.63
CA PHE A 315 12.78 -5.32 -2.24
C PHE A 315 13.48 -6.65 -2.08
N ASN A 316 13.19 -7.66 -2.89
CA ASN A 316 13.86 -8.96 -2.76
C ASN A 316 15.28 -8.92 -3.31
N THR A 317 15.51 -8.46 -4.53
CA THR A 317 16.87 -8.56 -5.11
C THR A 317 17.78 -7.41 -4.69
N GLN A 318 17.45 -6.17 -5.08
CA GLN A 318 18.37 -5.03 -4.93
C GLN A 318 18.67 -4.71 -3.46
N LEU A 319 17.66 -4.78 -2.59
CA LEU A 319 17.84 -4.50 -1.17
C LEU A 319 18.63 -5.61 -0.46
N GLN A 320 18.41 -6.89 -0.79
CA GLN A 320 19.21 -7.98 -0.22
C GLN A 320 20.68 -7.87 -0.63
N ASP A 321 20.97 -7.71 -1.93
CA ASP A 321 22.34 -7.58 -2.43
C ASP A 321 23.08 -6.45 -1.72
N LEU A 322 22.39 -5.32 -1.60
CA LEU A 322 22.90 -4.13 -0.97
C LEU A 322 23.18 -4.35 0.53
N THR A 323 22.25 -4.96 1.26
CA THR A 323 22.41 -5.20 2.69
C THR A 323 23.52 -6.21 2.96
N GLN A 324 23.68 -7.23 2.11
CA GLN A 324 24.81 -8.14 2.16
C GLN A 324 26.15 -7.44 1.89
N ILE A 325 26.21 -6.55 0.89
CA ILE A 325 27.41 -5.75 0.61
C ILE A 325 27.76 -4.92 1.84
N LEU A 326 26.79 -4.23 2.44
CA LEU A 326 27.01 -3.45 3.66
C LEU A 326 27.57 -4.30 4.79
N LEU A 327 26.92 -5.44 5.08
CA LEU A 327 27.32 -6.31 6.18
C LEU A 327 28.75 -6.85 5.99
N LYS A 328 29.09 -7.25 4.76
CA LYS A 328 30.36 -7.92 4.44
C LYS A 328 31.52 -6.96 4.18
N LYS A 329 31.25 -5.78 3.61
CA LYS A 329 32.28 -4.86 3.09
C LYS A 329 32.47 -3.60 3.92
N THR A 330 31.62 -3.35 4.91
CA THR A 330 31.66 -2.12 5.70
C THR A 330 31.44 -2.40 7.19
N ASP A 331 31.82 -1.44 8.04
CA ASP A 331 31.51 -1.47 9.47
C ASP A 331 30.15 -0.82 9.79
N PHE A 332 29.26 -0.70 8.78
CA PHE A 332 28.00 0.04 8.86
C PHE A 332 27.09 -0.38 10.02
N TYR A 333 27.04 -1.67 10.35
CA TYR A 333 26.25 -2.20 11.47
C TYR A 333 27.06 -2.36 12.78
N LYS A 334 28.33 -1.95 12.82
CA LYS A 334 29.23 -2.18 13.96
C LYS A 334 29.52 -0.94 14.81
N THR A 335 29.05 0.25 14.42
CA THR A 335 29.37 1.52 15.11
C THR A 335 28.48 1.80 16.33
N ARG A 336 29.12 2.30 17.42
CA ARG A 336 28.51 2.76 18.68
C ARG A 336 27.98 4.22 18.60
N PRO A 337 27.07 4.66 19.50
CA PRO A 337 25.76 5.18 19.11
C PRO A 337 25.60 6.68 19.37
N ASP A 338 25.57 7.46 18.29
CA ASP A 338 24.93 8.77 18.29
C ASP A 338 23.76 8.70 17.31
N SER A 339 22.54 9.00 17.77
CA SER A 339 21.34 8.83 16.92
C SER A 339 21.40 9.71 15.70
N TYR A 340 22.12 10.84 15.76
CA TYR A 340 22.29 11.74 14.66
C TYR A 340 23.28 11.19 13.63
N GLU A 341 24.50 10.86 14.03
CA GLU A 341 25.51 10.29 13.12
C GLU A 341 25.00 9.01 12.45
N GLU A 342 24.29 8.17 13.21
CA GLU A 342 23.76 6.93 12.70
C GLU A 342 22.63 7.16 11.68
N ALA A 343 21.72 8.10 11.97
CA ALA A 343 20.67 8.49 11.04
C ALA A 343 21.21 9.18 9.80
N TYR A 344 22.20 10.05 9.97
CA TYR A 344 22.85 10.76 8.89
C TYR A 344 23.55 9.79 7.92
N LYS A 345 24.36 8.86 8.44
CA LYS A 345 25.03 7.83 7.63
C LYS A 345 24.03 6.96 6.88
N ARG A 346 22.91 6.60 7.50
CA ARG A 346 21.86 5.79 6.86
C ARG A 346 21.10 6.56 5.77
N VAL A 347 20.87 7.86 5.95
CA VAL A 347 20.30 8.70 4.88
C VAL A 347 21.29 8.84 3.72
N LEU A 348 22.57 9.10 3.99
CA LEU A 348 23.59 9.17 2.94
C LEU A 348 23.76 7.85 2.19
N PHE A 349 23.62 6.75 2.91
CA PHE A 349 23.60 5.43 2.30
C PHE A 349 22.39 5.26 1.38
N LEU A 350 21.18 5.56 1.85
CA LEU A 350 19.96 5.56 1.02
C LEU A 350 20.12 6.46 -0.22
N LYS A 351 20.76 7.62 -0.06
CA LYS A 351 21.10 8.53 -1.16
C LYS A 351 21.96 7.82 -2.20
N SER A 352 23.09 7.21 -1.83
CA SER A 352 23.98 6.52 -2.78
C SER A 352 23.29 5.33 -3.47
N VAL A 353 22.42 4.62 -2.77
CA VAL A 353 21.64 3.52 -3.37
C VAL A 353 20.75 4.03 -4.49
N ILE A 354 20.01 5.11 -4.22
CA ILE A 354 19.11 5.72 -5.19
C ILE A 354 19.91 6.37 -6.33
N GLU A 355 21.00 7.05 -6.00
CA GLU A 355 21.81 7.83 -6.92
C GLU A 355 22.67 6.96 -7.82
N ASP A 356 23.50 6.12 -7.22
CA ASP A 356 24.64 5.47 -7.88
C ASP A 356 24.36 4.00 -8.20
N MET A 357 23.50 3.34 -7.43
CA MET A 357 23.27 1.89 -7.53
C MET A 357 21.98 1.53 -8.28
N ASN A 358 21.55 2.40 -9.20
CA ASN A 358 20.30 2.25 -9.96
C ASN A 358 19.02 2.20 -9.11
N GLY A 359 19.07 2.53 -7.81
CA GLY A 359 17.89 2.56 -6.95
C GLY A 359 16.84 3.57 -7.41
N TYR A 360 17.19 4.63 -8.14
CA TYR A 360 16.18 5.53 -8.70
C TYR A 360 15.11 4.82 -9.55
N ARG A 361 15.44 3.70 -10.20
CA ARG A 361 14.52 2.93 -11.06
C ARG A 361 13.26 2.46 -10.31
N ILE A 362 13.38 2.28 -9.00
CA ILE A 362 12.30 1.97 -8.05
C ILE A 362 11.13 2.94 -8.20
N PHE A 363 11.44 4.20 -8.45
CA PHE A 363 10.47 5.27 -8.53
C PHE A 363 10.01 5.53 -9.97
N TYR A 364 10.14 4.57 -10.90
CA TYR A 364 9.66 4.71 -12.28
C TYR A 364 8.83 3.50 -12.72
N LEU A 365 7.69 3.79 -13.34
CA LEU A 365 6.83 2.80 -14.00
C LEU A 365 6.67 3.19 -15.47
N ASN A 366 7.08 2.31 -16.38
CA ASN A 366 7.03 2.56 -17.83
C ASN A 366 7.65 3.91 -18.23
N GLY A 367 8.79 4.24 -17.62
CA GLY A 367 9.52 5.50 -17.83
C GLY A 367 8.90 6.74 -17.17
N LYS A 368 7.77 6.60 -16.47
CA LYS A 368 7.11 7.70 -15.73
C LYS A 368 7.44 7.64 -14.23
N PRO A 369 7.81 8.75 -13.59
CA PRO A 369 8.16 8.74 -12.17
C PRO A 369 6.92 8.51 -11.29
N ILE A 370 7.00 7.50 -10.41
CA ILE A 370 6.09 7.27 -9.29
C ILE A 370 6.61 8.04 -8.07
N LYS A 371 5.95 9.16 -7.75
CA LYS A 371 6.36 10.06 -6.67
C LYS A 371 5.61 9.74 -5.38
N ARG A 372 6.11 8.77 -4.60
CA ARG A 372 5.51 8.38 -3.31
C ARG A 372 6.52 8.50 -2.17
N GLU A 373 6.21 9.33 -1.17
CA GLU A 373 7.03 9.46 0.04
C GLU A 373 7.11 8.14 0.81
N SER A 374 6.02 7.35 0.82
CA SER A 374 5.93 6.07 1.54
C SER A 374 6.99 5.05 1.13
N ASP A 375 7.30 4.96 -0.17
CA ASP A 375 8.28 3.97 -0.67
C ASP A 375 9.69 4.28 -0.14
N LEU A 376 10.05 5.57 -0.11
CA LEU A 376 11.32 6.03 0.45
C LEU A 376 11.41 5.74 1.95
N GLN A 377 10.29 5.89 2.67
CA GLN A 377 10.23 5.58 4.08
C GLN A 377 10.35 4.06 4.34
N ILE A 378 9.71 3.20 3.54
CA ILE A 378 9.86 1.74 3.63
C ILE A 378 11.32 1.34 3.40
N MET A 379 11.94 1.85 2.33
CA MET A 379 13.36 1.63 2.06
C MET A 379 14.25 2.09 3.23
N TYR A 380 13.97 3.26 3.81
CA TYR A 380 14.73 3.74 4.96
C TYR A 380 14.57 2.83 6.17
N ARG A 381 13.36 2.36 6.50
CA ARG A 381 13.12 1.42 7.61
C ARG A 381 13.92 0.14 7.44
N LEU A 382 13.96 -0.40 6.23
CA LEU A 382 14.70 -1.61 5.91
C LEU A 382 16.22 -1.43 5.96
N ILE A 383 16.77 -0.21 6.01
CA ILE A 383 18.21 0.04 6.23
C ILE A 383 18.56 0.00 7.73
N TRP A 384 17.57 0.20 8.60
CA TRP A 384 17.74 0.19 10.05
C TRP A 384 17.65 -1.18 10.69
N PHE A 385 17.25 -2.21 9.93
CA PHE A 385 17.22 -3.56 10.46
C PHE A 385 18.61 -3.99 10.95
N ALA A 386 18.65 -4.73 12.06
CA ALA A 386 19.86 -5.04 12.83
C ALA A 386 20.57 -3.86 13.54
N SER A 387 20.01 -2.64 13.57
CA SER A 387 20.51 -1.59 14.48
C SER A 387 20.10 -1.87 15.93
N GLU A 388 20.98 -1.56 16.88
CA GLU A 388 20.65 -1.53 18.32
C GLU A 388 19.82 -0.30 18.72
N MET A 389 19.55 0.62 17.80
CA MET A 389 18.80 1.85 18.06
C MET A 389 17.30 1.60 18.06
N ASP A 390 16.59 2.31 18.93
CA ASP A 390 15.13 2.34 18.92
C ASP A 390 14.65 3.29 17.81
N VAL A 391 14.10 2.72 16.73
CA VAL A 391 13.66 3.44 15.53
C VAL A 391 12.14 3.42 15.46
N ASN A 392 11.52 4.47 16.01
CA ASN A 392 10.07 4.63 16.04
C ASN A 392 9.56 5.41 14.82
N ARG A 393 8.36 5.08 14.33
CA ARG A 393 7.71 5.77 13.20
C ARG A 393 6.50 6.57 13.65
N GLU A 394 6.15 7.61 12.87
CA GLU A 394 4.96 8.45 13.09
C GLU A 394 4.83 9.03 14.52
N VAL A 395 5.95 9.32 15.19
CA VAL A 395 5.93 9.75 16.59
C VAL A 395 5.27 11.12 16.70
N ASN A 396 4.17 11.19 17.47
CA ASN A 396 3.39 12.40 17.67
C ASN A 396 3.65 12.99 19.06
N ASN A 397 4.61 13.91 19.15
CA ASN A 397 4.93 14.64 20.39
C ASN A 397 4.13 15.95 20.52
N GLY A 398 2.89 16.00 20.01
CA GLY A 398 1.98 17.14 20.16
C GLY A 398 2.10 18.25 19.11
N ARG A 399 2.96 18.09 18.09
CA ARG A 399 3.13 19.06 16.97
C ARG A 399 2.92 18.46 15.57
N GLY A 400 2.30 17.27 15.51
CA GLY A 400 2.10 16.49 14.29
C GLY A 400 3.10 15.32 14.18
N PRO A 401 2.78 14.28 13.39
CA PRO A 401 3.62 13.10 13.25
C PRO A 401 4.91 13.45 12.47
N VAL A 402 6.04 12.97 12.96
CA VAL A 402 7.33 12.93 12.24
C VAL A 402 7.54 11.52 11.70
N ASP A 403 8.09 11.40 10.48
CA ASP A 403 8.21 10.09 9.82
C ASP A 403 9.02 9.08 10.64
N PHE A 404 10.17 9.50 11.19
CA PHE A 404 11.01 8.67 12.06
C PHE A 404 11.57 9.43 13.27
N LYS A 405 11.66 8.73 14.40
CA LYS A 405 12.40 9.10 15.61
C LYS A 405 13.36 7.97 15.94
N ILE A 406 14.65 8.24 15.81
CA ILE A 406 15.73 7.32 16.17
C ILE A 406 16.24 7.72 17.54
N SER A 407 16.33 6.78 18.47
CA SER A 407 16.75 7.08 19.83
C SER A 407 17.57 5.98 20.50
N LYS A 408 18.41 6.41 21.44
CA LYS A 408 19.06 5.54 22.43
C LYS A 408 18.88 6.16 23.82
N GLY A 409 17.71 5.92 24.40
CA GLY A 409 17.24 6.66 25.58
C GLY A 409 16.73 8.07 25.23
N SER A 410 16.18 8.77 26.23
CA SER A 410 15.48 10.04 26.03
C SER A 410 16.39 11.23 25.69
N SER A 411 17.68 11.16 26.02
CA SER A 411 18.66 12.24 25.81
C SER A 411 19.39 12.18 24.47
N ASN A 412 19.25 11.10 23.70
CA ASN A 412 19.89 10.88 22.40
C ASN A 412 18.80 10.53 21.39
N THR A 413 18.25 11.56 20.74
CA THR A 413 17.11 11.44 19.83
C THR A 413 17.33 12.27 18.57
N THR A 414 17.09 11.65 17.42
CA THR A 414 17.11 12.28 16.10
C THR A 414 15.80 12.04 15.37
N LEU A 415 15.28 13.11 14.78
CA LEU A 415 14.09 13.10 13.95
C LEU A 415 14.48 13.08 12.47
N VAL A 416 13.86 12.24 11.65
CA VAL A 416 14.08 12.21 10.20
C VAL A 416 12.75 12.35 9.49
N GLU A 417 12.68 13.27 8.52
CA GLU A 417 11.46 13.55 7.76
C GLU A 417 11.74 13.59 6.26
N PHE A 418 10.97 12.80 5.51
CA PHE A 418 11.05 12.65 4.07
C PHE A 418 10.03 13.55 3.38
N LYS A 419 10.44 14.18 2.27
CA LYS A 419 9.57 15.02 1.44
C LYS A 419 9.87 14.85 -0.04
N LEU A 420 8.85 14.97 -0.88
CA LEU A 420 9.03 15.15 -2.33
C LEU A 420 9.25 16.63 -2.66
N ALA A 421 10.15 16.91 -3.60
CA ALA A 421 10.36 18.25 -4.15
C ALA A 421 9.10 18.83 -4.83
N SER A 422 8.24 17.94 -5.35
CA SER A 422 6.94 18.28 -5.93
C SER A 422 5.91 18.76 -4.90
N ASN A 423 6.13 18.53 -3.61
CA ASN A 423 5.19 18.90 -2.54
C ASN A 423 4.91 20.42 -2.56
N SER A 424 3.64 20.79 -2.74
CA SER A 424 3.21 22.20 -2.83
C SER A 424 3.38 22.97 -1.52
N LYS A 425 3.46 22.26 -0.39
CA LYS A 425 3.65 22.84 0.95
C LYS A 425 5.11 22.84 1.40
N LEU A 426 6.06 22.41 0.56
CA LEU A 426 7.47 22.25 0.94
C LEU A 426 8.07 23.51 1.58
N LYS A 427 7.89 24.69 0.95
CA LYS A 427 8.37 25.98 1.49
C LYS A 427 7.82 26.26 2.88
N ASN A 428 6.51 26.07 3.08
CA ASN A 428 5.87 26.29 4.39
C ASN A 428 6.35 25.27 5.44
N ASN A 429 6.58 24.02 5.06
CA ASN A 429 7.11 22.98 5.95
C ASN A 429 8.54 23.31 6.39
N LEU A 430 9.40 23.71 5.46
CA LEU A 430 10.78 24.12 5.76
C LEU A 430 10.79 25.40 6.61
N ALA A 431 9.99 26.40 6.26
CA ALA A 431 9.89 27.67 6.99
C ALA A 431 9.53 27.48 8.48
N LYS A 432 8.58 26.59 8.79
CA LYS A 432 8.20 26.26 10.17
C LYS A 432 9.33 25.59 10.97
N GLN A 433 10.27 24.95 10.28
CA GLN A 433 11.41 24.27 10.89
C GLN A 433 12.67 25.14 10.95
N VAL A 434 12.68 26.31 10.29
CA VAL A 434 13.82 27.25 10.30
C VAL A 434 14.25 27.62 11.72
N ASP A 435 13.30 27.85 12.63
CA ASP A 435 13.62 28.19 14.03
C ASP A 435 14.21 27.00 14.81
N ILE A 436 13.91 25.76 14.40
CA ILE A 436 14.49 24.54 14.98
C ILE A 436 15.94 24.40 14.51
N TYR A 437 16.21 24.62 13.22
CA TYR A 437 17.57 24.58 12.67
C TYR A 437 18.45 25.75 13.14
N LYS A 438 17.86 26.93 13.41
CA LYS A 438 18.60 28.12 13.89
C LYS A 438 18.91 28.10 15.40
N LYS A 439 18.16 27.36 16.21
CA LYS A 439 18.31 27.33 17.70
C LYS A 439 19.23 26.25 18.23
N ALA A 440 20.10 25.66 17.39
CA ALA A 440 20.96 24.51 17.70
C ALA A 440 21.54 24.55 19.13
N SER A 441 20.82 23.89 20.04
CA SER A 441 21.17 23.64 21.43
C SER A 441 20.99 22.14 21.64
N SER A 442 22.09 21.43 21.41
CA SER A 442 22.55 20.14 21.97
C SER A 442 21.59 18.99 22.32
N THR A 443 20.30 19.00 21.97
CA THR A 443 19.34 18.00 22.50
C THR A 443 18.26 17.50 21.55
N ASN A 444 18.10 18.07 20.35
CA ASN A 444 17.17 17.53 19.34
C ASN A 444 17.73 17.74 17.92
N HIS A 445 18.24 16.67 17.31
CA HIS A 445 18.70 16.70 15.92
C HIS A 445 17.54 16.39 14.98
N ALA A 446 17.43 17.10 13.87
CA ALA A 446 16.42 16.83 12.84
C ALA A 446 17.11 16.77 11.48
N ILE A 447 16.80 15.76 10.67
CA ILE A 447 17.30 15.59 9.30
C ILE A 447 16.11 15.66 8.35
N LYS A 448 16.19 16.52 7.34
CA LYS A 448 15.24 16.59 6.23
C LYS A 448 15.81 15.89 5.02
N VAL A 449 15.03 15.01 4.42
CA VAL A 449 15.42 14.32 3.18
C VAL A 449 14.44 14.69 2.08
N ILE A 450 14.94 15.25 0.98
CA ILE A 450 14.11 15.75 -0.13
C ILE A 450 14.47 15.01 -1.40
N LEU A 451 13.51 14.24 -1.93
CA LEU A 451 13.66 13.49 -3.18
C LEU A 451 13.14 14.34 -4.37
N TYR A 452 13.91 14.43 -5.45
CA TYR A 452 13.51 15.13 -6.68
C TYR A 452 13.69 14.25 -7.92
N PHE A 453 12.92 14.55 -8.96
CA PHE A 453 12.83 13.74 -10.19
C PHE A 453 13.17 14.52 -11.46
N THR A 454 13.36 15.84 -11.35
CA THR A 454 13.69 16.71 -12.49
C THR A 454 14.58 17.87 -12.05
N ASP A 455 15.33 18.44 -12.99
CA ASP A 455 16.12 19.65 -12.75
C ASP A 455 15.24 20.84 -12.34
N THR A 456 14.02 20.93 -12.85
CA THR A 456 13.05 21.95 -12.44
C THR A 456 12.68 21.82 -10.97
N GLU A 457 12.50 20.58 -10.48
CA GLU A 457 12.24 20.31 -9.07
C GLU A 457 13.46 20.64 -8.20
N TYR A 458 14.66 20.25 -8.65
CA TYR A 458 15.91 20.58 -7.97
C TYR A 458 16.09 22.10 -7.81
N ASN A 459 15.97 22.85 -8.90
CA ASN A 459 16.10 24.31 -8.90
C ASN A 459 15.03 24.99 -8.02
N LYS A 460 13.79 24.47 -8.05
CA LYS A 460 12.73 24.94 -7.14
C LYS A 460 13.12 24.75 -5.68
N VAL A 461 13.69 23.59 -5.32
CA VAL A 461 14.15 23.33 -3.94
C VAL A 461 15.29 24.26 -3.57
N LEU A 462 16.30 24.45 -4.43
CA LEU A 462 17.39 25.38 -4.19
C LEU A 462 16.90 26.81 -3.95
N ASN A 463 15.95 27.30 -4.75
CA ASN A 463 15.35 28.62 -4.56
C ASN A 463 14.65 28.74 -3.21
N VAL A 464 13.87 27.73 -2.81
CA VAL A 464 13.21 27.70 -1.50
C VAL A 464 14.24 27.72 -0.36
N LEU A 465 15.34 26.96 -0.48
CA LEU A 465 16.40 26.94 0.52
C LEU A 465 17.11 28.29 0.62
N ASN A 466 17.40 28.93 -0.51
CA ASN A 466 18.01 30.27 -0.56
C ASN A 466 17.10 31.32 0.09
N GLU A 467 15.81 31.34 -0.26
CA GLU A 467 14.82 32.27 0.32
C GLU A 467 14.68 32.13 1.84
N LEU A 468 14.87 30.92 2.37
CA LEU A 468 14.78 30.64 3.81
C LEU A 468 16.13 30.76 4.54
N GLY A 469 17.23 31.01 3.82
CA GLY A 469 18.58 31.05 4.37
C GLY A 469 19.07 29.69 4.89
N LEU A 470 18.63 28.59 4.26
CA LEU A 470 18.96 27.21 4.61
C LEU A 470 19.98 26.58 3.64
N GLN A 471 20.59 27.38 2.76
CA GLN A 471 21.63 26.93 1.85
C GLN A 471 22.81 26.34 2.62
N GLY A 472 23.29 25.16 2.21
CA GLY A 472 24.43 24.49 2.86
C GLY A 472 24.11 23.88 4.22
N CYS A 473 22.84 23.87 4.65
CA CYS A 473 22.45 23.16 5.86
C CYS A 473 22.69 21.66 5.69
N LYS A 474 23.69 21.12 6.41
CA LYS A 474 24.07 19.70 6.34
C LYS A 474 22.91 18.75 6.64
N ASP A 475 21.95 19.19 7.45
CA ASP A 475 20.81 18.40 7.89
C ASP A 475 19.68 18.35 6.84
N ILE A 476 19.82 19.05 5.71
CA ILE A 476 18.92 18.97 4.57
C ILE A 476 19.63 18.24 3.43
N ILE A 477 19.22 16.99 3.19
CA ILE A 477 19.82 16.11 2.20
C ILE A 477 18.90 16.03 0.99
N LEU A 478 19.43 16.38 -0.19
CA LEU A 478 18.73 16.23 -1.46
C LEU A 478 19.13 14.89 -2.09
N ILE A 479 18.15 14.12 -2.56
CA ILE A 479 18.36 12.83 -3.25
C ILE A 479 17.84 12.93 -4.68
N ASP A 480 18.71 12.59 -5.63
CA ASP A 480 18.49 12.57 -7.06
C ASP A 480 17.89 11.24 -7.53
N ALA A 481 16.58 11.27 -7.77
CA ALA A 481 15.84 10.18 -8.37
C ALA A 481 15.54 10.44 -9.85
N THR A 482 16.32 11.24 -10.56
CA THR A 482 16.20 11.39 -12.02
C THR A 482 16.59 10.10 -12.76
N ASN A 483 16.05 9.91 -13.97
CA ASN A 483 16.34 8.76 -14.83
C ASN A 483 17.36 9.04 -15.94
N ASN A 484 17.94 10.24 -15.99
CA ASN A 484 18.94 10.66 -16.96
C ASN A 484 20.38 10.26 -16.54
N LYS A 485 20.52 9.23 -15.71
CA LYS A 485 21.82 8.79 -15.21
C LYS A 485 22.60 8.10 -16.34
N PRO A 486 23.80 8.59 -16.69
CA PRO A 486 24.59 7.99 -17.76
C PRO A 486 25.00 6.56 -17.38
N SER A 487 24.92 5.63 -18.34
CA SER A 487 25.58 4.32 -18.19
C SER A 487 27.07 4.54 -17.95
N ALA A 488 27.69 3.71 -17.10
CA ALA A 488 29.14 3.75 -16.86
C ALA A 488 29.97 3.67 -18.17
N SER A 489 29.40 3.06 -19.22
CA SER A 489 29.98 2.98 -20.56
C SER A 489 29.97 4.30 -21.37
N ASN A 490 29.22 5.32 -20.92
CA ASN A 490 29.02 6.58 -21.64
C ASN A 490 29.54 7.80 -20.85
N VAL A 491 30.23 7.58 -19.72
CA VAL A 491 30.90 8.64 -18.98
C VAL A 491 32.20 8.96 -19.74
N VAL A 492 32.21 10.10 -20.46
CA VAL A 492 33.44 10.61 -21.08
C VAL A 492 34.34 11.10 -19.95
N ILE A 493 35.54 10.51 -19.86
CA ILE A 493 36.59 10.85 -18.87
C ILE A 493 37.11 12.26 -19.13
#